data_AF-A0A7C7UR11-F1
#
_entry.id   AF-A0A7C7UR11-F1
#
_cell.length_a   1.000
_cell.length_b   1.000
_cell.length_c   1.000
_cell.angle_alpha   90.00
_cell.angle_beta   90.00
_cell.angle_gamma   90.00
#
_symmetry.space_group_name_H-M   'P 1'
#
loop_
_entity.id
_entity.type
_entity.pdbx_description
1 polymer ?
#
loop_
_entity_poly.entity_id
_entity_poly.type
_entity_poly.pdbx_seq_one_letter_code
_entity_poly.pdbx_strand_id
1 'polypeptide(L)'
;MPVLKSQIRLYNMTKHIVIVVCILVVVAWGLWFFLRPEKIPVQELVEEKEPVARGKIIDYGEISKETDKKLNKLMEERKAEYGLDKSLDMIVKSNESIKLGDVTVSMKEIIDQVRLEQGEILEEDIGKKKVSEKKLDTFGIYVVQPGDNIWNIHFQLLREYFDEKGVHLSPLADEPDKSGYSSGVGKILKFSENMVHIYNLKERKLDTDLNLIRPLSKIVIYNMERIFALLDRIDYKLINRIEFDGETLWLPAEQ
;
A
#
# COMPACT_ATOMS: atom_id res chain seq x y z
N MET A 1 -61.61 -53.57 -55.03
CA MET A 1 -60.60 -53.64 -53.94
C MET A 1 -59.43 -52.70 -54.25
N PRO A 2 -59.38 -51.46 -53.73
CA PRO A 2 -58.26 -50.55 -53.94
C PRO A 2 -57.63 -50.17 -52.59
N VAL A 3 -56.80 -51.04 -52.00
CA VAL A 3 -56.15 -50.74 -50.70
C VAL A 3 -54.61 -50.80 -50.76
N LEU A 4 -54.02 -51.27 -51.87
CA LEU A 4 -52.57 -51.52 -51.91
C LEU A 4 -51.68 -50.39 -52.49
N LYS A 5 -52.25 -49.26 -52.94
CA LYS A 5 -51.44 -48.14 -53.50
C LYS A 5 -51.13 -47.00 -52.53
N SER A 6 -51.78 -46.93 -51.36
CA SER A 6 -51.52 -45.83 -50.39
C SER A 6 -50.35 -46.11 -49.44
N GLN A 7 -50.02 -47.37 -49.17
CA GLN A 7 -48.95 -47.78 -48.25
C GLN A 7 -47.53 -47.51 -48.79
N ILE A 8 -47.33 -47.59 -50.12
CA ILE A 8 -46.01 -47.37 -50.75
C ILE A 8 -45.67 -45.87 -50.86
N ARG A 9 -46.68 -45.01 -51.03
CA ARG A 9 -46.49 -43.55 -51.08
C ARG A 9 -46.10 -42.97 -49.72
N LEU A 10 -46.67 -43.48 -48.63
CA LEU A 10 -46.36 -43.02 -47.28
C LEU A 10 -44.89 -43.34 -46.90
N TYR A 11 -44.40 -44.53 -47.26
CA TYR A 11 -43.04 -44.99 -46.94
C TYR A 11 -41.93 -44.16 -47.63
N ASN A 12 -42.13 -43.78 -48.90
CA ASN A 12 -41.18 -42.92 -49.61
C ASN A 12 -41.24 -41.46 -49.13
N MET A 13 -42.42 -40.98 -48.72
CA MET A 13 -42.57 -39.63 -48.17
C MET A 13 -41.88 -39.51 -46.80
N THR A 14 -41.99 -40.53 -45.94
CA THR A 14 -41.24 -40.59 -44.68
C THR A 14 -39.72 -40.68 -44.87
N LYS A 15 -39.23 -41.39 -45.90
CA LYS A 15 -37.79 -41.42 -46.21
C LYS A 15 -37.27 -40.06 -46.67
N HIS A 16 -38.01 -39.35 -47.50
CA HIS A 16 -37.60 -38.01 -47.93
C HIS A 16 -37.65 -36.99 -46.79
N ILE A 17 -38.61 -37.09 -45.88
CA ILE A 17 -38.67 -36.24 -44.67
C ILE A 17 -37.46 -36.51 -43.76
N VAL A 18 -37.10 -37.77 -43.52
CA VAL A 18 -35.92 -38.12 -42.71
C VAL A 18 -34.62 -37.60 -43.34
N ILE A 19 -34.48 -37.71 -44.67
CA ILE A 19 -33.30 -37.18 -45.38
C ILE A 19 -33.22 -35.66 -45.27
N VAL A 20 -34.33 -34.94 -45.43
CA VAL A 20 -34.36 -33.47 -45.30
C VAL A 20 -34.03 -33.03 -43.86
N VAL A 21 -34.55 -33.75 -42.85
CA VAL A 21 -34.22 -33.47 -41.44
C VAL A 21 -32.73 -33.75 -41.17
N CYS A 22 -32.17 -34.84 -41.68
CA CYS A 22 -30.73 -35.11 -41.54
C CYS A 22 -29.88 -34.02 -42.21
N ILE A 23 -30.26 -33.53 -43.39
CA ILE A 23 -29.55 -32.44 -44.07
C ILE A 23 -29.65 -31.15 -43.24
N LEU A 24 -30.82 -30.81 -42.70
CA LEU A 24 -30.99 -29.64 -41.84
C LEU A 24 -30.19 -29.74 -40.55
N VAL A 25 -30.09 -30.93 -39.95
CA VAL A 25 -29.25 -31.16 -38.77
C VAL A 25 -27.78 -31.00 -39.12
N VAL A 26 -27.30 -31.53 -40.25
CA VAL A 26 -25.90 -31.37 -40.69
C VAL A 26 -25.59 -29.90 -41.01
N VAL A 27 -26.51 -29.17 -41.63
CA VAL A 27 -26.36 -27.74 -41.92
C VAL A 27 -26.36 -26.92 -40.63
N ALA A 28 -27.25 -27.24 -39.68
CA ALA A 28 -27.29 -26.59 -38.37
C ALA A 28 -26.03 -26.90 -37.54
N TRP A 29 -25.48 -28.12 -37.64
CA TRP A 29 -24.23 -28.50 -36.97
C TRP A 29 -23.02 -27.84 -37.62
N GLY A 30 -23.00 -27.73 -38.95
CA GLY A 30 -21.98 -26.99 -39.70
C GLY A 30 -22.01 -25.50 -39.35
N LEU A 31 -23.19 -24.88 -39.32
CA LEU A 31 -23.38 -23.49 -38.89
C LEU A 31 -22.99 -23.28 -37.43
N TRP A 32 -23.36 -24.20 -36.53
CA TRP A 32 -22.97 -24.11 -35.12
C TRP A 32 -21.46 -24.27 -34.94
N PHE A 33 -20.79 -25.10 -35.76
CA PHE A 33 -19.34 -25.25 -35.74
C PHE A 33 -18.62 -24.01 -36.31
N PHE A 34 -19.18 -23.39 -37.36
CA PHE A 34 -18.63 -22.19 -38.00
C PHE A 34 -18.92 -20.89 -37.21
N LEU A 35 -20.01 -20.86 -36.44
CA LEU A 35 -20.39 -19.75 -35.55
C LEU A 35 -19.86 -19.92 -34.12
N ARG A 36 -19.03 -20.93 -33.84
CA ARG A 36 -18.25 -20.91 -32.59
C ARG A 36 -17.38 -19.67 -32.66
N PRO A 37 -17.49 -18.74 -31.70
CA PRO A 37 -16.47 -17.71 -31.58
C PRO A 37 -15.16 -18.47 -31.45
N GLU A 38 -14.30 -18.28 -32.45
CA GLU A 38 -12.92 -18.73 -32.38
C GLU A 38 -12.45 -18.26 -31.01
N LYS A 39 -12.00 -19.19 -30.15
CA LYS A 39 -11.30 -18.79 -28.94
C LYS A 39 -10.13 -18.01 -29.49
N ILE A 40 -10.25 -16.68 -29.51
CA ILE A 40 -9.15 -15.78 -29.78
C ILE A 40 -8.06 -16.36 -28.89
N PRO A 41 -6.95 -16.85 -29.46
CA PRO A 41 -5.83 -17.23 -28.60
C PRO A 41 -5.62 -15.98 -27.78
N VAL A 42 -5.89 -16.08 -26.48
CA VAL A 42 -5.47 -15.06 -25.55
C VAL A 42 -3.97 -15.15 -25.72
N GLN A 43 -3.44 -14.33 -26.63
CA GLN A 43 -2.17 -13.70 -26.42
C GLN A 43 -2.34 -13.22 -25.00
N GLU A 44 -1.72 -13.96 -24.09
CA GLU A 44 -1.27 -13.42 -22.85
C GLU A 44 -0.53 -12.17 -23.30
N LEU A 45 -1.27 -11.06 -23.38
CA LEU A 45 -0.76 -9.76 -23.07
C LEU A 45 -0.23 -10.00 -21.66
N VAL A 46 1.00 -10.53 -21.60
CA VAL A 46 2.04 -9.90 -20.84
C VAL A 46 1.96 -8.47 -21.31
N GLU A 47 1.02 -7.74 -20.71
CA GLU A 47 1.16 -6.36 -20.40
C GLU A 47 2.51 -6.36 -19.70
N GLU A 48 3.54 -6.19 -20.51
CA GLU A 48 4.83 -5.71 -20.07
C GLU A 48 4.43 -4.42 -19.38
N LYS A 49 4.17 -4.54 -18.07
CA LYS A 49 3.94 -3.40 -17.19
C LYS A 49 5.08 -2.48 -17.58
N GLU A 50 4.73 -1.39 -18.25
CA GLU A 50 5.72 -0.40 -18.66
C GLU A 50 6.63 -0.22 -17.45
N PRO A 51 7.95 -0.31 -17.59
CA PRO A 51 8.83 -0.27 -16.44
C PRO A 51 8.54 1.03 -15.72
N VAL A 52 7.82 0.93 -14.60
CA VAL A 52 7.49 2.04 -13.69
C VAL A 52 8.79 2.80 -13.55
N ALA A 53 8.83 4.00 -14.14
CA ALA A 53 10.06 4.76 -14.43
C ALA A 53 11.10 4.46 -13.36
N ARG A 54 12.12 3.63 -13.69
CA ARG A 54 12.92 2.89 -12.70
C ARG A 54 13.37 3.83 -11.57
N GLY A 55 12.57 3.84 -10.51
CA GLY A 55 12.83 4.65 -9.34
C GLY A 55 14.13 4.15 -8.72
N LYS A 56 14.86 5.05 -8.07
CA LYS A 56 16.03 4.63 -7.30
C LYS A 56 15.59 3.56 -6.29
N ILE A 57 16.28 2.43 -6.26
CA ILE A 57 16.06 1.38 -5.27
C ILE A 57 16.92 1.72 -4.04
N ILE A 58 16.26 1.80 -2.88
CA ILE A 58 16.87 2.00 -1.57
C ILE A 58 16.95 0.63 -0.90
N ASP A 59 18.16 0.07 -0.81
CA ASP A 59 18.40 -1.26 -0.24
C ASP A 59 18.77 -1.14 1.25
N TYR A 60 17.90 -1.65 2.12
CA TYR A 60 18.14 -1.67 3.56
C TYR A 60 19.36 -2.51 3.95
N GLY A 61 19.66 -3.58 3.21
CA GLY A 61 20.82 -4.43 3.48
C GLY A 61 22.14 -3.68 3.32
N GLU A 62 22.18 -2.71 2.40
CA GLU A 62 23.36 -1.87 2.15
C GLU A 62 23.50 -0.73 3.17
N ILE A 63 22.37 -0.26 3.71
CA ILE A 63 22.34 0.76 4.75
C ILE A 63 22.73 0.15 6.10
N SER A 64 22.06 -0.93 6.50
CA SER A 64 22.31 -1.61 7.79
C SER A 64 23.72 -2.16 7.96
N LYS A 65 24.43 -2.45 6.86
CA LYS A 65 25.83 -2.93 6.86
C LYS A 65 26.84 -1.83 6.54
N GLU A 66 26.39 -0.60 6.31
CA GLU A 66 27.22 0.54 5.90
C GLU A 66 28.08 0.28 4.64
N THR A 67 27.65 -0.60 3.74
CA THR A 67 28.44 -1.05 2.59
C THR A 67 28.44 -0.04 1.45
N ASP A 68 27.33 0.67 1.21
CA ASP A 68 27.24 1.77 0.23
C ASP A 68 27.37 3.14 0.91
N LYS A 69 28.57 3.72 0.89
CA LYS A 69 28.85 5.04 1.49
C LYS A 69 27.97 6.16 0.91
N LYS A 70 27.63 6.11 -0.38
CA LYS A 70 26.81 7.16 -1.01
C LYS A 70 25.36 7.06 -0.56
N LEU A 71 24.85 5.84 -0.42
CA LEU A 71 23.50 5.61 0.09
C LEU A 71 23.39 5.99 1.56
N ASN A 72 24.36 5.60 2.39
CA ASN A 72 24.38 5.96 3.81
C ASN A 72 24.42 7.46 4.02
N LYS A 73 25.32 8.16 3.32
CA LYS A 73 25.38 9.63 3.36
C LYS A 73 24.06 10.28 2.93
N LEU A 74 23.39 9.74 1.91
CA LEU A 74 22.08 10.25 1.51
C LEU A 74 21.02 10.04 2.60
N MET A 75 21.04 8.91 3.31
CA MET A 75 20.11 8.66 4.42
C MET A 75 20.40 9.59 5.59
N GLU A 76 21.66 9.82 5.94
CA GLU A 76 22.08 10.80 6.95
C GLU A 76 21.60 12.21 6.57
N GLU A 77 21.86 12.67 5.33
CA GLU A 77 21.41 13.97 4.84
C GLU A 77 19.89 14.11 4.90
N ARG A 78 19.14 13.08 4.51
CA ARG A 78 17.66 13.09 4.57
C ARG A 78 17.15 13.10 6.00
N LYS A 79 17.75 12.32 6.91
CA LYS A 79 17.32 12.25 8.32
C LYS A 79 17.60 13.56 9.04
N ALA A 80 18.75 14.17 8.76
CA ALA A 80 19.13 15.47 9.31
C ALA A 80 18.15 16.60 8.92
N GLU A 81 17.53 16.54 7.73
CA GLU A 81 16.48 17.50 7.33
C GLU A 81 15.29 17.53 8.32
N TYR A 82 15.05 16.41 9.00
CA TYR A 82 13.97 16.25 9.98
C TYR A 82 14.49 16.20 11.43
N GLY A 83 15.78 16.43 11.68
CA GLY A 83 16.35 16.33 13.03
C GLY A 83 16.34 14.90 13.59
N LEU A 84 16.40 13.89 12.71
CA LEU A 84 16.36 12.48 13.10
C LEU A 84 17.75 11.84 12.99
N ASP A 85 17.96 10.79 13.77
CA ASP A 85 19.19 9.97 13.72
C ASP A 85 18.84 8.49 13.59
N LYS A 86 18.22 7.91 14.63
CA LYS A 86 18.07 6.45 14.79
C LYS A 86 16.63 5.96 14.79
N SER A 87 15.67 6.86 14.97
CA SER A 87 14.25 6.52 15.07
C SER A 87 13.67 5.88 13.83
N LEU A 88 14.24 6.17 12.66
CA LEU A 88 13.83 5.61 11.37
C LEU A 88 15.06 5.00 10.68
N ASP A 89 14.84 3.96 9.90
CA ASP A 89 15.92 3.31 9.14
C ASP A 89 16.19 4.02 7.82
N MET A 90 15.12 4.46 7.13
CA MET A 90 15.22 5.03 5.80
C MET A 90 14.25 6.20 5.64
N ILE A 91 14.64 7.17 4.80
CA ILE A 91 13.73 8.20 4.30
C ILE A 91 13.69 8.08 2.79
N VAL A 92 12.51 7.84 2.24
CA VAL A 92 12.29 7.49 0.83
C VAL A 92 11.25 8.39 0.19
N LYS A 93 11.36 8.59 -1.12
CA LYS A 93 10.39 9.37 -1.90
C LYS A 93 9.32 8.47 -2.51
N SER A 94 8.15 9.05 -2.80
CA SER A 94 7.01 8.36 -3.42
C SER A 94 7.31 7.60 -4.73
N ASN A 95 8.32 8.04 -5.49
CA ASN A 95 8.75 7.39 -6.73
C ASN A 95 9.90 6.38 -6.57
N GLU A 96 10.42 6.20 -5.35
CA GLU A 96 11.50 5.26 -5.05
C GLU A 96 10.94 3.88 -4.71
N SER A 97 11.80 2.87 -4.74
CA SER A 97 11.46 1.52 -4.29
C SER A 97 12.33 1.12 -3.11
N ILE A 98 11.77 0.36 -2.18
CA ILE A 98 12.49 -0.19 -1.03
C ILE A 98 12.81 -1.64 -1.33
N LYS A 99 14.05 -2.04 -1.05
CA LYS A 99 14.46 -3.43 -1.06
C LYS A 99 14.83 -3.88 0.35
N LEU A 100 14.19 -4.97 0.79
CA LEU A 100 14.39 -5.59 2.09
C LEU A 100 14.60 -7.10 1.93
N GLY A 101 15.85 -7.54 2.11
CA GLY A 101 16.25 -8.91 1.75
C GLY A 101 16.02 -9.17 0.26
N ASP A 102 15.22 -10.18 -0.06
CA ASP A 102 14.91 -10.57 -1.44
C ASP A 102 13.66 -9.87 -2.03
N VAL A 103 13.02 -8.99 -1.25
CA VAL A 103 11.75 -8.36 -1.66
C VAL A 103 11.99 -6.91 -2.03
N THR A 104 11.52 -6.51 -3.20
CA THR A 104 11.48 -5.11 -3.64
C THR A 104 10.03 -4.67 -3.83
N VAL A 105 9.67 -3.55 -3.23
CA VAL A 105 8.33 -2.94 -3.30
C VAL A 105 8.46 -1.46 -3.65
N SER A 106 7.60 -0.96 -4.54
CA SER A 106 7.60 0.47 -4.88
C SER A 106 6.81 1.28 -3.85
N MET A 107 7.24 2.50 -3.54
CA MET A 107 6.46 3.36 -2.64
C MET A 107 5.11 3.73 -3.23
N LYS A 108 5.02 3.91 -4.56
CA LYS A 108 3.75 4.15 -5.25
C LYS A 108 2.73 3.05 -4.96
N GLU A 109 3.13 1.79 -5.04
CA GLU A 109 2.25 0.64 -4.73
C GLU A 109 1.69 0.72 -3.31
N ILE A 110 2.53 1.04 -2.33
CA ILE A 110 2.10 1.14 -0.93
C ILE A 110 1.17 2.35 -0.73
N ILE A 111 1.52 3.50 -1.30
CA ILE A 111 0.72 4.74 -1.20
C ILE A 111 -0.65 4.54 -1.84
N ASP A 112 -0.71 3.89 -3.01
CA ASP A 112 -1.97 3.63 -3.69
C ASP A 112 -2.87 2.71 -2.84
N GLN A 113 -2.31 1.70 -2.16
CA GLN A 113 -3.08 0.89 -1.21
C GLN A 113 -3.59 1.69 0.00
N VAL A 114 -2.75 2.56 0.59
CA VAL A 114 -3.16 3.42 1.71
C VAL A 114 -4.34 4.31 1.32
N ARG A 115 -4.28 4.90 0.13
CA ARG A 115 -5.36 5.74 -0.41
C ARG A 115 -6.67 4.97 -0.59
N LEU A 116 -6.58 3.76 -1.14
CA LEU A 116 -7.75 2.91 -1.32
C LEU A 116 -8.40 2.51 0.01
N GLU A 117 -7.61 2.20 1.05
CA GLU A 117 -8.15 1.93 2.39
C GLU A 117 -8.79 3.15 3.03
N GLN A 118 -8.28 4.35 2.74
CA GLN A 118 -8.86 5.63 3.17
C GLN A 118 -10.11 6.03 2.35
N GLY A 119 -10.50 5.23 1.35
CA GLY A 119 -11.64 5.50 0.49
C GLY A 119 -11.38 6.59 -0.57
N GLU A 120 -10.12 6.96 -0.81
CA GLU A 120 -9.76 7.86 -1.89
C GLU A 120 -9.91 7.16 -3.24
N ILE A 121 -10.49 7.85 -4.23
CA ILE A 121 -10.63 7.35 -5.60
C ILE A 121 -9.34 7.64 -6.37
N LEU A 122 -8.70 6.59 -6.87
CA LEU A 122 -7.54 6.71 -7.74
C LEU A 122 -8.00 6.94 -9.19
N GLU A 123 -7.95 8.19 -9.64
CA GLU A 123 -8.08 8.53 -11.06
C GLU A 123 -6.70 8.45 -11.72
N GLU A 124 -6.46 7.39 -12.50
CA GLU A 124 -5.31 7.34 -13.40
C GLU A 124 -5.71 8.01 -14.73
N ASP A 125 -5.18 9.21 -14.98
CA ASP A 125 -5.35 9.91 -16.25
C ASP A 125 -4.82 9.01 -17.39
N ILE A 126 -5.71 8.43 -18.21
CA ILE A 126 -5.38 7.59 -19.39
C ILE A 126 -4.84 8.44 -20.57
N GLY A 127 -4.25 9.60 -20.28
CA GLY A 127 -3.75 10.55 -21.27
C GLY A 127 -2.37 11.06 -20.88
N LYS A 128 -1.51 11.31 -21.88
CA LYS A 128 -0.17 11.90 -21.75
C LYS A 128 -0.22 13.37 -21.28
N LYS A 129 -0.90 13.67 -20.17
CA LYS A 129 -0.71 14.91 -19.45
C LYS A 129 0.64 14.80 -18.74
N LYS A 130 1.53 15.75 -19.06
CA LYS A 130 2.76 15.98 -18.31
C LYS A 130 2.38 15.95 -16.84
N VAL A 131 2.95 15.00 -16.11
CA VAL A 131 3.01 15.00 -14.65
C VAL A 131 3.50 16.39 -14.30
N SER A 132 2.58 17.30 -13.93
CA SER A 132 2.93 18.53 -13.25
C SER A 132 3.90 18.12 -12.15
N GLU A 133 5.00 18.86 -11.95
CA GLU A 133 6.00 18.60 -10.89
C GLU A 133 5.29 18.49 -9.53
N LYS A 134 4.72 17.32 -9.27
CA LYS A 134 4.00 17.00 -8.06
C LYS A 134 5.12 16.74 -7.10
N LYS A 135 5.27 17.66 -6.13
CA LYS A 135 6.23 17.53 -5.03
C LYS A 135 6.20 16.08 -4.57
N LEU A 136 7.35 15.41 -4.67
CA LEU A 136 7.44 14.01 -4.31
C LEU A 136 7.31 13.91 -2.80
N ASP A 137 6.20 13.34 -2.34
CA ASP A 137 5.98 13.06 -0.92
C ASP A 137 7.13 12.23 -0.36
N THR A 138 7.55 12.58 0.85
CA THR A 138 8.65 11.93 1.57
C THR A 138 8.11 11.08 2.71
N PHE A 139 8.63 9.86 2.83
CA PHE A 139 8.17 8.86 3.79
C PHE A 139 9.32 8.35 4.65
N GLY A 140 9.07 8.28 5.94
CA GLY A 140 9.94 7.66 6.93
C GLY A 140 9.62 6.19 7.04
N ILE A 141 10.64 5.34 7.01
CA ILE A 141 10.47 3.88 7.07
C ILE A 141 11.26 3.35 8.25
N TYR A 142 10.59 2.57 9.08
CA TYR A 142 11.20 1.76 10.12
C TYR A 142 10.99 0.28 9.82
N VAL A 143 12.06 -0.50 9.86
CA VAL A 143 12.07 -1.94 9.61
C VAL A 143 11.85 -2.67 10.94
N VAL A 144 10.70 -3.31 11.06
CA VAL A 144 10.30 -4.00 12.28
C VAL A 144 11.26 -5.14 12.61
N GLN A 145 11.71 -5.16 13.86
CA GLN A 145 12.51 -6.19 14.50
C GLN A 145 11.66 -7.07 15.43
N PRO A 146 12.11 -8.31 15.71
CA PRO A 146 11.44 -9.17 16.68
C PRO A 146 11.40 -8.56 18.07
N GLY A 147 10.21 -8.50 18.68
CA GLY A 147 10.00 -7.93 20.01
C GLY A 147 9.71 -6.43 20.02
N ASP A 148 9.69 -5.79 18.84
CA ASP A 148 9.29 -4.39 18.75
C ASP A 148 7.84 -4.18 19.19
N ASN A 149 7.60 -2.96 19.66
CA ASN A 149 6.28 -2.48 20.00
C ASN A 149 6.05 -1.14 19.30
N ILE A 150 4.88 -0.98 18.67
CA ILE A 150 4.55 0.20 17.87
C ILE A 150 4.66 1.49 18.69
N TRP A 151 4.27 1.46 19.97
CA TRP A 151 4.38 2.59 20.88
C TRP A 151 5.84 2.99 21.15
N ASN A 152 6.72 2.01 21.32
CA ASN A 152 8.14 2.28 21.54
C ASN A 152 8.78 2.91 20.29
N ILE A 153 8.41 2.45 19.09
CA ILE A 153 8.88 3.03 17.82
C ILE A 153 8.40 4.49 17.73
N HIS A 154 7.12 4.75 17.99
CA HIS A 154 6.56 6.11 17.99
C HIS A 154 7.22 7.02 19.02
N PHE A 155 7.42 6.52 20.24
CA PHE A 155 8.01 7.28 21.33
C PHE A 155 9.47 7.64 21.03
N GLN A 156 10.23 6.74 20.43
CA GLN A 156 11.61 7.01 19.99
C GLN A 156 11.64 8.14 18.95
N LEU A 157 10.74 8.13 17.95
CA LEU A 157 10.63 9.19 16.96
C LEU A 157 10.30 10.54 17.59
N LEU A 158 9.33 10.55 18.50
CA LEU A 158 8.90 11.75 19.21
C LEU A 158 10.02 12.31 20.09
N ARG A 159 10.77 11.44 20.78
CA ARG A 159 11.90 11.81 21.63
C ARG A 159 13.00 12.47 20.81
N GLU A 160 13.43 11.86 19.70
CA GLU A 160 14.46 12.45 18.83
C GLU A 160 14.03 13.81 18.29
N TYR A 161 12.78 13.93 17.85
CA TYR A 161 12.24 15.20 17.37
C TYR A 161 12.30 16.32 18.43
N PHE A 162 11.85 16.05 19.65
CA PHE A 162 11.89 17.06 20.71
C PHE A 162 13.30 17.32 21.23
N ASP A 163 14.17 16.31 21.27
CA ASP A 163 15.57 16.46 21.63
C ASP A 163 16.28 17.47 20.71
N GLU A 164 16.03 17.40 19.39
CA GLU A 164 16.55 18.36 18.41
C GLU A 164 16.04 19.79 18.67
N LYS A 165 14.81 19.95 19.17
CA LYS A 165 14.23 21.25 19.56
C LYS A 165 14.70 21.71 20.95
N GLY A 166 15.65 21.02 21.57
CA GLY A 166 16.19 21.34 22.89
C GLY A 166 15.28 20.93 24.06
N VAL A 167 14.31 20.04 23.81
CA VAL A 167 13.36 19.53 24.80
C VAL A 167 13.63 18.07 25.05
N HIS A 168 14.20 17.75 26.21
CA HIS A 168 14.51 16.36 26.55
C HIS A 168 13.30 15.68 27.18
N LEU A 169 12.73 14.68 26.49
CA LEU A 169 11.63 13.90 27.03
C LEU A 169 12.13 12.92 28.10
N SER A 170 11.42 12.88 29.23
CA SER A 170 11.60 11.82 30.21
C SER A 170 11.29 10.45 29.58
N PRO A 171 12.02 9.37 29.91
CA PRO A 171 11.65 8.02 29.51
C PRO A 171 10.26 7.56 29.97
N LEU A 172 9.66 8.28 30.93
CA LEU A 172 8.32 8.04 31.47
C LEU A 172 7.32 9.12 31.02
N ALA A 173 7.64 9.92 30.00
CA ALA A 173 6.82 11.07 29.61
C ALA A 173 5.44 10.64 29.06
N ASP A 174 5.33 9.43 28.54
CA ASP A 174 4.08 8.81 28.06
C ASP A 174 3.22 8.21 29.18
N GLU A 175 3.77 8.05 30.39
CA GLU A 175 3.04 7.48 31.52
C GLU A 175 1.90 8.41 32.01
N PRO A 176 0.80 7.84 32.55
CA PRO A 176 -0.26 8.62 33.15
C PRO A 176 0.22 9.52 34.29
N ASP A 177 -0.51 10.62 34.51
CA ASP A 177 -0.26 11.49 35.66
C ASP A 177 -0.66 10.82 36.99
N LYS A 178 -0.37 11.51 38.11
CA LYS A 178 -0.67 11.00 39.46
C LYS A 178 -2.17 10.75 39.71
N SER A 179 -3.04 11.31 38.89
CA SER A 179 -4.49 11.14 38.96
C SER A 179 -4.99 10.03 38.02
N GLY A 180 -4.09 9.43 37.23
CA GLY A 180 -4.38 8.36 36.27
C GLY A 180 -4.79 8.86 34.88
N TYR A 181 -4.71 10.17 34.59
CA TYR A 181 -5.01 10.69 33.26
C TYR A 181 -3.82 10.52 32.33
N SER A 182 -4.07 10.23 31.05
CA SER A 182 -3.02 10.15 30.03
C SER A 182 -2.23 11.46 29.95
N SER A 183 -0.90 11.36 29.89
CA SER A 183 -0.04 12.52 29.68
C SER A 183 -0.26 13.14 28.30
N GLY A 184 0.19 14.39 28.11
CA GLY A 184 0.15 15.03 26.80
C GLY A 184 0.95 14.25 25.74
N VAL A 185 2.09 13.69 26.12
CA VAL A 185 2.87 12.80 25.24
C VAL A 185 2.09 11.53 24.91
N GLY A 186 1.46 10.89 25.90
CA GLY A 186 0.63 9.71 25.67
C GLY A 186 -0.54 9.99 24.72
N LYS A 187 -1.16 11.17 24.81
CA LYS A 187 -2.21 11.62 23.87
C LYS A 187 -1.67 11.80 22.44
N ILE A 188 -0.48 12.39 22.28
CA ILE A 188 0.19 12.53 20.97
C ILE A 188 0.49 11.14 20.39
N LEU A 189 1.06 10.23 21.18
CA LEU A 189 1.37 8.88 20.74
C LEU A 189 0.11 8.14 20.30
N LYS A 190 -0.98 8.24 21.08
CA LYS A 190 -2.25 7.59 20.72
C LYS A 190 -2.81 8.14 19.41
N PHE A 191 -2.74 9.46 19.21
CA PHE A 191 -3.15 10.07 17.94
C PHE A 191 -2.25 9.64 16.77
N SER A 192 -0.96 9.47 17.00
CA SER A 192 0.00 9.08 15.95
C SER A 192 -0.27 7.70 15.33
N GLU A 193 -1.01 6.82 16.03
CA GLU A 193 -1.50 5.56 15.46
C GLU A 193 -2.33 5.78 14.18
N ASN A 194 -3.05 6.90 14.09
CA ASN A 194 -3.88 7.25 12.93
C ASN A 194 -3.04 7.79 11.74
N MET A 195 -1.75 8.05 11.96
CA MET A 195 -0.85 8.69 10.99
C MET A 195 0.21 7.74 10.43
N VAL A 196 0.16 6.47 10.84
CA VAL A 196 1.16 5.47 10.50
C VAL A 196 0.51 4.29 9.80
N HIS A 197 1.27 3.65 8.91
CA HIS A 197 0.84 2.44 8.23
C HIS A 197 1.85 1.32 8.46
N ILE A 198 1.36 0.13 8.79
CA ILE A 198 2.17 -1.08 8.82
C ILE A 198 1.97 -1.80 7.50
N TYR A 199 3.06 -2.18 6.84
CA TYR A 199 3.00 -2.88 5.55
C TYR A 199 3.76 -4.19 5.62
N ASN A 200 3.08 -5.28 5.27
CA ASN A 200 3.69 -6.59 5.13
C ASN A 200 4.25 -6.74 3.70
N LEU A 201 5.58 -6.72 3.59
CA LEU A 201 6.31 -6.81 2.34
C LEU A 201 6.17 -8.17 1.66
N LYS A 202 5.98 -9.25 2.43
CA LYS A 202 5.83 -10.60 1.88
C LYS A 202 4.45 -10.82 1.28
N GLU A 203 3.43 -10.30 1.95
CA GLU A 203 2.03 -10.41 1.52
C GLU A 203 1.58 -9.26 0.61
N ARG A 204 2.40 -8.21 0.49
CA ARG A 204 2.13 -6.98 -0.28
C ARG A 204 0.79 -6.33 0.07
N LYS A 205 0.55 -6.19 1.37
CA LYS A 205 -0.67 -5.60 1.91
C LYS A 205 -0.38 -4.80 3.16
N LEU A 206 -1.25 -3.83 3.42
CA LEU A 206 -1.33 -3.16 4.71
C LEU A 206 -1.76 -4.17 5.79
N ASP A 207 -1.24 -3.93 6.98
CA ASP A 207 -1.44 -4.75 8.16
C ASP A 207 -1.76 -3.83 9.35
N THR A 208 -2.39 -4.38 10.37
CA THR A 208 -2.71 -3.67 11.62
C THR A 208 -1.84 -4.17 12.77
N ASP A 209 -1.20 -5.34 12.62
CA ASP A 209 -0.37 -5.95 13.66
C ASP A 209 1.12 -5.82 13.31
N LEU A 210 1.93 -5.51 14.33
CA LEU A 210 3.39 -5.46 14.22
C LEU A 210 4.02 -6.86 14.36
N ASN A 211 3.30 -7.85 14.89
CA ASN A 211 3.84 -9.18 15.16
C ASN A 211 4.44 -9.82 13.90
N LEU A 212 5.67 -10.30 14.05
CA LEU A 212 6.45 -10.92 13.00
C LEU A 212 6.44 -12.43 13.13
N ILE A 213 6.11 -13.12 12.05
CA ILE A 213 6.39 -14.56 11.89
C ILE A 213 7.78 -14.77 11.29
N ARG A 214 8.24 -13.80 10.46
CA ARG A 214 9.54 -13.83 9.79
C ARG A 214 10.24 -12.46 9.93
N PRO A 215 11.55 -12.40 10.18
CA PRO A 215 12.30 -11.15 10.14
C PRO A 215 12.17 -10.46 8.78
N LEU A 216 12.38 -9.13 8.76
CA LEU A 216 12.44 -8.35 7.52
C LEU A 216 11.17 -8.51 6.65
N SER A 217 10.01 -8.66 7.29
CA SER A 217 8.73 -8.88 6.59
C SER A 217 7.76 -7.73 6.73
N LYS A 218 7.91 -6.87 7.75
CA LYS A 218 7.06 -5.70 7.95
C LYS A 218 7.87 -4.42 8.09
N ILE A 219 7.26 -3.33 7.65
CA ILE A 219 7.77 -1.98 7.82
C ILE A 219 6.66 -1.09 8.38
N VAL A 220 7.08 -0.09 9.16
CA VAL A 220 6.24 1.00 9.65
C VAL A 220 6.54 2.23 8.80
N ILE A 221 5.50 2.88 8.31
CA ILE A 221 5.59 3.93 7.29
C ILE A 221 4.95 5.20 7.83
N TYR A 222 5.75 6.26 7.83
CA TYR A 222 5.36 7.60 8.26
C TYR A 222 5.29 8.53 7.05
N ASN A 223 4.22 9.30 6.91
CA ASN A 223 4.24 10.45 6.01
C ASN A 223 4.95 11.61 6.71
N MET A 224 6.17 11.94 6.25
CA MET A 224 7.03 12.90 6.94
C MET A 224 6.43 14.31 6.94
N GLU A 225 5.81 14.73 5.84
CA GLU A 225 5.21 16.06 5.77
C GLU A 225 4.03 16.19 6.75
N ARG A 226 3.18 15.17 6.84
CA ARG A 226 2.02 15.18 7.75
C ARG A 226 2.44 15.15 9.21
N ILE A 227 3.36 14.26 9.58
CA ILE A 227 3.74 14.08 10.99
C ILE A 227 4.50 15.29 11.52
N PHE A 228 5.47 15.83 10.77
CA PHE A 228 6.24 17.00 11.22
C PHE A 228 5.41 18.28 11.21
N ALA A 229 4.48 18.45 10.25
CA ALA A 229 3.55 19.58 10.27
C ALA A 229 2.63 19.60 11.50
N LEU A 230 2.32 18.43 12.07
CA LEU A 230 1.62 18.34 13.36
C LEU A 230 2.57 18.70 14.50
N LEU A 231 3.73 18.06 14.56
CA LEU A 231 4.68 18.21 15.67
C LEU A 231 5.22 19.64 15.79
N ASP A 232 5.41 20.37 14.69
CA ASP A 232 5.85 21.77 14.70
C ASP A 232 4.81 22.72 15.32
N ARG A 233 3.53 22.32 15.41
CA ARG A 233 2.46 23.10 16.06
C ARG A 233 2.39 22.88 17.57
N ILE A 234 3.11 21.89 18.10
CA ILE A 234 3.05 21.52 19.50
C ILE A 234 4.07 22.34 20.29
N ASP A 235 3.61 23.31 21.07
CA ASP A 235 4.44 23.90 22.13
C ASP A 235 4.53 22.92 23.30
N TYR A 236 5.72 22.37 23.53
CA TYR A 236 5.96 21.45 24.63
C TYR A 236 5.61 22.04 26.01
N LYS A 237 5.73 23.35 26.20
CA LYS A 237 5.34 24.01 27.47
C LYS A 237 3.86 23.85 27.78
N LEU A 238 3.05 23.66 26.74
CA LEU A 238 1.60 23.51 26.83
C LEU A 238 1.15 22.06 26.57
N ILE A 239 2.07 21.09 26.51
CA ILE A 239 1.77 19.71 26.14
C ILE A 239 0.71 19.05 27.04
N ASN A 240 0.71 19.39 28.34
CA ASN A 240 -0.26 18.85 29.30
C ASN A 240 -1.67 19.47 29.17
N ARG A 241 -1.87 20.43 28.24
CA ARG A 241 -3.17 21.01 27.90
C ARG A 241 -3.75 20.46 26.60
N ILE A 242 -3.03 19.54 25.95
CA ILE A 242 -3.53 18.85 24.77
C ILE A 242 -4.69 17.95 25.19
N GLU A 243 -5.76 17.95 24.39
CA GLU A 243 -6.88 17.01 24.55
C GLU A 243 -6.98 16.08 23.35
N PHE A 244 -7.44 14.86 23.59
CA PHE A 244 -7.65 13.85 22.57
C PHE A 244 -8.94 13.09 22.87
N ASP A 245 -9.85 13.08 21.90
CA ASP A 245 -11.19 12.47 22.05
C ASP A 245 -11.30 11.07 21.43
N GLY A 246 -10.20 10.54 20.89
CA GLY A 246 -10.18 9.27 20.15
C GLY A 246 -9.94 9.45 18.65
N GLU A 247 -10.23 10.63 18.10
CA GLU A 247 -10.09 10.92 16.68
C GLU A 247 -9.31 12.21 16.42
N THR A 248 -9.57 13.25 17.21
CA THR A 248 -9.02 14.60 17.03
C THR A 248 -8.08 14.98 18.16
N LEU A 249 -6.89 15.46 17.80
CA LEU A 249 -5.94 16.07 18.74
C LEU A 249 -6.16 17.59 18.80
N TRP A 250 -6.58 18.07 19.96
CA TRP A 250 -6.87 19.47 20.22
C TRP A 250 -5.66 20.14 20.86
N LEU A 251 -5.08 21.12 20.16
CA LEU A 251 -3.95 21.90 20.65
C LEU A 251 -4.45 23.17 21.36
N PRO A 252 -3.79 23.60 22.45
CA PRO A 252 -4.09 24.86 23.10
C PRO A 252 -3.83 26.04 22.15
N ALA A 253 -4.69 27.07 22.20
CA ALA A 253 -4.53 28.26 21.36
C ALA A 253 -3.20 28.97 21.65
N GLU A 254 -2.52 29.40 20.59
CA GLU A 254 -1.35 30.29 20.68
C GLU A 254 -1.76 31.59 21.40
N GLN A 255 -1.00 31.98 22.42
CA GLN A 255 -1.23 33.20 23.20
C GLN A 255 -0.42 34.37 22.66
#